data_AF-A0A9D7N0B2-F1
#
_entry.id   AF-A0A9D7N0B2-F1
#
_cell.length_a   1.000
_cell.length_b   1.000
_cell.length_c   1.000
_cell.angle_alpha   90.00
_cell.angle_beta   90.00
_cell.angle_gamma   90.00
#
_symmetry.space_group_name_H-M   'P 1'
#
loop_
_entity.id
_entity.type
_entity.pdbx_description
1 polymer ?
#
loop_
_entity_poly.entity_id
_entity_poly.type
_entity_poly.pdbx_seq_one_letter_code
_entity_poly.pdbx_strand_id
1 'polypeptide(L)'
;MNDLQPRPARSSLLSGIVLGFLCATSIAAAGVVAWSAGLHWLGAGESPAVVDLRRRLEEQEQRWAEVAAAARTAPASAERPERAPLASAELEAERARAERAERAVDEARGAAVELREELARTKAQLEDLQGEIDEHVVARAKLESSQSAMLERALAAEMRQNERDRLGAMSESVAPAPRVETLMGSSSFLEEIAKNIPPEVLGPPPSADRAVDASQGPGAERRAAEERAAEEAAAIAGKRSALDELRAQANRLLELDGYAETQLVRVGSMADGVLRDVAFREVGPLGETRRFLAAKELRFEAFPGLRSLRVHLIDGYEQRGSGASAPFENGASELTFADVRIDDWKTLLVAQGLWRETGATSSGEVDKRFPAVETLAKVNELLARAKGSRRFVLRRLDEVHGGARWHGVELHQLEVGGGGLQVIYEAENAELWWDPANKSAELRLEHGFQRRGSQRVPFFEKRARVFLGFEDDKGWDAAAIPFQVVGPATR
;
A
#
# COMPACT_ATOMS: atom_id res chain seq x y z
N MET A 1 -30.11 88.72 -8.10
CA MET A 1 -30.70 87.38 -7.90
C MET A 1 -29.95 86.44 -8.82
N ASN A 2 -28.99 85.69 -8.29
CA ASN A 2 -28.34 84.58 -8.97
C ASN A 2 -28.25 83.45 -7.94
N ASP A 3 -28.96 82.36 -8.23
CA ASP A 3 -29.04 81.16 -7.41
C ASP A 3 -27.68 80.47 -7.33
N LEU A 4 -27.16 80.37 -6.11
CA LEU A 4 -26.04 79.50 -5.77
C LEU A 4 -26.59 78.10 -5.53
N GLN A 5 -26.52 77.23 -6.54
CA GLN A 5 -26.71 75.80 -6.29
C GLN A 5 -25.47 75.19 -5.60
N PRO A 6 -25.64 74.36 -4.55
CA PRO A 6 -24.54 73.67 -3.92
C PRO A 6 -23.98 72.59 -4.86
N ARG A 7 -22.68 72.68 -5.19
CA ARG A 7 -21.98 71.61 -5.91
C ARG A 7 -21.89 70.37 -4.99
N PRO A 8 -22.22 69.16 -5.47
CA PRO A 8 -22.07 67.95 -4.68
C PRO A 8 -20.59 67.67 -4.42
N ALA A 9 -20.27 67.29 -3.19
CA ALA A 9 -18.93 66.96 -2.74
C ALA A 9 -18.38 65.75 -3.52
N ARG A 10 -17.37 65.98 -4.36
CA ARG A 10 -16.70 64.95 -5.18
C ARG A 10 -15.85 63.95 -4.38
N SER A 11 -15.75 64.10 -3.06
CA SER A 11 -15.05 63.15 -2.19
C SER A 11 -15.78 61.80 -2.06
N SER A 12 -17.09 61.71 -2.37
CA SER A 12 -17.84 60.46 -2.28
C SER A 12 -17.57 59.46 -3.42
N LEU A 13 -17.11 59.94 -4.59
CA LEU A 13 -16.92 59.11 -5.79
C LEU A 13 -15.63 58.27 -5.74
N LEU A 14 -14.53 58.83 -5.23
CA LEU A 14 -13.28 58.08 -5.02
C LEU A 14 -13.45 57.01 -3.93
N SER A 15 -14.23 57.32 -2.88
CA SER A 15 -14.61 56.33 -1.87
C SER A 15 -15.45 55.20 -2.47
N GLY A 16 -16.33 55.49 -3.42
CA GLY A 16 -17.17 54.48 -4.08
C GLY A 16 -16.39 53.49 -4.97
N ILE A 17 -15.39 53.96 -5.71
CA ILE A 17 -14.56 53.11 -6.59
C ILE A 17 -13.67 52.17 -5.78
N VAL A 18 -13.06 52.68 -4.71
CA VAL A 18 -12.24 51.87 -3.79
C VAL A 18 -13.10 50.82 -3.08
N LEU A 19 -14.32 51.19 -2.65
CA LEU A 19 -15.24 50.25 -2.01
C LEU A 19 -15.76 49.17 -2.98
N GLY A 20 -16.04 49.53 -4.23
CA GLY A 20 -16.47 48.59 -5.26
C GLY A 20 -15.40 47.55 -5.61
N PHE A 21 -14.14 47.97 -5.71
CA PHE A 21 -13.01 47.05 -5.95
C PHE A 21 -12.73 46.12 -4.77
N LEU A 22 -12.84 46.62 -3.53
CA LEU A 22 -12.71 45.82 -2.31
C LEU A 22 -13.81 44.75 -2.18
N CYS A 23 -15.04 45.06 -2.62
CA CYS A 23 -16.12 44.07 -2.66
C CYS A 23 -15.85 42.96 -3.69
N ALA A 24 -15.32 43.30 -4.88
CA ALA A 24 -15.04 42.31 -5.93
C ALA A 24 -13.92 41.33 -5.54
N THR A 25 -12.85 41.81 -4.90
CA THR A 25 -11.77 40.95 -4.39
C THR A 25 -12.22 40.08 -3.22
N SER A 26 -13.07 40.60 -2.34
CA SER A 26 -13.66 39.84 -1.22
C SER A 26 -14.57 38.71 -1.70
N ILE A 27 -15.32 38.91 -2.79
CA ILE A 27 -16.19 37.86 -3.37
C ILE A 27 -15.35 36.74 -4.02
N ALA A 28 -14.26 37.09 -4.71
CA ALA A 28 -13.33 36.10 -5.26
C ALA A 28 -12.64 35.29 -4.16
N ALA A 29 -12.22 35.95 -3.07
CA ALA A 29 -11.65 35.30 -1.89
C ALA A 29 -12.66 34.34 -1.22
N ALA A 30 -13.92 34.76 -1.07
CA ALA A 30 -14.98 33.92 -0.50
C ALA A 30 -15.25 32.66 -1.36
N GLY A 31 -15.15 32.76 -2.69
CA GLY A 31 -15.27 31.63 -3.60
C GLY A 31 -14.14 30.59 -3.43
N VAL A 32 -12.91 31.06 -3.25
CA VAL A 32 -11.73 30.19 -3.02
C VAL A 32 -11.81 29.51 -1.64
N VAL A 33 -12.25 30.23 -0.60
CA VAL A 33 -12.44 29.67 0.75
C VAL A 33 -13.57 28.64 0.78
N ALA A 34 -14.68 28.89 0.08
CA ALA A 34 -15.77 27.92 -0.02
C ALA A 34 -15.35 26.64 -0.79
N TRP A 35 -14.49 26.79 -1.80
CA TRP A 35 -13.93 25.66 -2.54
C TRP A 35 -12.92 24.86 -1.71
N SER A 36 -12.06 25.53 -0.93
CA SER A 36 -11.11 24.85 -0.03
C SER A 36 -11.82 24.15 1.12
N ALA A 37 -12.87 24.74 1.69
CA ALA A 37 -13.71 24.09 2.71
C ALA A 37 -14.39 22.82 2.19
N GLY A 38 -14.82 22.81 0.92
CA GLY A 38 -15.37 21.62 0.26
C GLY A 38 -14.33 20.51 0.07
N LEU A 39 -13.08 20.85 -0.29
CA LEU A 39 -11.97 19.89 -0.40
C LEU A 39 -11.55 19.34 0.97
N HIS A 40 -11.58 20.18 2.00
CA HIS A 40 -11.22 19.79 3.37
C HIS A 40 -12.25 18.84 4.00
N TRP A 41 -13.53 18.95 3.62
CA TRP A 41 -14.60 18.02 4.03
C TRP A 41 -14.45 16.63 3.39
N LEU A 42 -13.76 16.53 2.26
CA LEU A 42 -13.44 15.28 1.56
C LEU A 42 -12.14 14.61 2.03
N GLY A 43 -11.48 15.13 3.07
CA GLY A 43 -10.24 14.58 3.60
C GLY A 43 -9.02 14.74 2.66
N ALA A 44 -9.16 15.46 1.55
CA ALA A 44 -8.04 15.83 0.70
C ALA A 44 -7.32 17.02 1.35
N GLY A 45 -6.04 16.84 1.71
CA GLY A 45 -5.21 17.94 2.18
C GLY A 45 -5.22 19.12 1.20
N GLU A 46 -5.04 20.35 1.70
CA GLU A 46 -5.04 21.54 0.85
C GLU A 46 -4.02 21.39 -0.28
N SER A 47 -4.49 21.51 -1.53
CA SER A 47 -3.62 21.44 -2.70
C SER A 47 -2.57 22.56 -2.65
N PRO A 48 -1.29 22.30 -2.99
CA PRO A 48 -0.24 23.33 -3.03
C PRO A 48 -0.60 24.55 -3.89
N ALA A 49 -1.45 24.35 -4.91
CA ALA A 49 -1.95 25.44 -5.75
C ALA A 49 -2.90 26.38 -4.98
N VAL A 50 -3.71 25.85 -4.07
CA VAL A 50 -4.62 26.64 -3.20
C VAL A 50 -3.80 27.44 -2.19
N VAL A 51 -2.77 26.82 -1.61
CA VAL A 51 -1.85 27.49 -0.67
C VAL A 51 -1.11 28.65 -1.36
N ASP A 52 -0.58 28.45 -2.58
CA ASP A 52 0.09 29.53 -3.31
C ASP A 52 -0.88 30.66 -3.71
N LEU A 53 -2.11 30.32 -4.10
CA LEU A 53 -3.12 31.31 -4.49
C LEU A 53 -3.59 32.15 -3.29
N ARG A 54 -3.77 31.52 -2.13
CA ARG A 54 -4.06 32.21 -0.86
C ARG A 54 -2.95 33.19 -0.49
N ARG A 55 -1.69 32.75 -0.55
CA ARG A 55 -0.52 33.62 -0.28
C ARG A 55 -0.49 34.84 -1.20
N ARG A 56 -0.74 34.68 -2.50
CA ARG A 56 -0.78 35.81 -3.45
C ARG A 56 -1.90 36.79 -3.16
N LEU A 57 -3.02 36.30 -2.64
CA LEU A 57 -4.17 37.11 -2.28
C LEU A 57 -3.90 37.93 -1.01
N GLU A 58 -3.27 37.32 -0.01
CA GLU A 58 -2.78 38.01 1.20
C GLU A 58 -1.73 39.08 0.85
N GLU A 59 -0.77 38.79 -0.05
CA GLU A 59 0.20 39.77 -0.55
C GLU A 59 -0.45 40.95 -1.29
N GLN A 60 -1.51 40.69 -2.07
CA GLN A 60 -2.29 41.72 -2.75
C GLN A 60 -3.01 42.61 -1.74
N GLU A 61 -3.73 42.03 -0.77
CA GLU A 61 -4.42 42.79 0.28
C GLU A 61 -3.45 43.68 1.07
N GLN A 62 -2.27 43.17 1.38
CA GLN A 62 -1.23 43.93 2.09
C GLN A 62 -0.72 45.12 1.27
N ARG A 63 -0.45 44.94 -0.03
CA ARG A 63 -0.09 46.04 -0.94
C ARG A 63 -1.17 47.11 -1.02
N TRP A 64 -2.45 46.72 -1.05
CA TRP A 64 -3.56 47.67 -1.08
C TRP A 64 -3.72 48.43 0.24
N ALA A 65 -3.49 47.77 1.37
CA ALA A 65 -3.46 48.41 2.68
C ALA A 65 -2.34 49.48 2.75
N GLU A 66 -1.16 49.20 2.20
CA GLU A 66 -0.05 50.15 2.10
C GLU A 66 -0.40 51.36 1.22
N VAL A 67 -1.00 51.14 0.03
CA VAL A 67 -1.46 52.21 -0.85
C VAL A 67 -2.52 53.09 -0.17
N ALA A 68 -3.46 52.47 0.54
CA ALA A 68 -4.50 53.18 1.29
C ALA A 68 -3.92 53.99 2.48
N ALA A 69 -2.86 53.49 3.13
CA ALA A 69 -2.15 54.20 4.19
C ALA A 69 -1.33 55.39 3.64
N ALA A 70 -0.66 55.20 2.50
CA ALA A 70 0.06 56.26 1.80
C ALA A 70 -0.89 57.38 1.33
N ALA A 71 -2.08 57.03 0.83
CA ALA A 71 -3.09 58.00 0.42
C ALA A 71 -3.62 58.86 1.58
N ARG A 72 -3.69 58.32 2.80
CA ARG A 72 -4.12 59.06 4.00
C ARG A 72 -3.07 60.03 4.54
N THR A 73 -1.80 59.80 4.22
CA THR A 73 -0.66 60.60 4.72
C THR A 73 -0.17 61.64 3.71
N ALA A 74 -0.71 61.62 2.48
CA ALA A 74 -0.40 62.62 1.47
C ALA A 74 -0.92 64.02 1.90
N PRO A 75 -0.05 65.04 2.03
CA PRO A 75 -0.45 66.38 2.42
C PRO A 75 -1.35 67.02 1.36
N ALA A 76 -2.46 67.63 1.80
CA ALA A 76 -3.52 68.22 0.98
C ALA A 76 -3.11 69.49 0.19
N SER A 77 -1.82 69.70 -0.06
CA SER A 77 -1.27 70.92 -0.67
C SER A 77 -0.42 70.60 -1.89
N ALA A 78 -1.05 70.55 -3.06
CA ALA A 78 -0.42 70.90 -4.33
C ALA A 78 -1.51 71.09 -5.40
N GLU A 79 -1.66 72.35 -5.80
CA GLU A 79 -2.14 72.87 -7.09
C GLU A 79 -3.03 71.96 -7.96
N ARG A 80 -4.29 72.39 -8.09
CA ARG A 80 -5.23 71.91 -9.11
C ARG A 80 -4.63 72.09 -10.52
N PRO A 81 -4.39 71.01 -11.28
CA PRO A 81 -4.27 71.13 -12.72
C PRO A 81 -5.68 71.13 -13.32
N GLU A 82 -6.02 72.21 -14.04
CA GLU A 82 -7.12 72.20 -15.01
C GLU A 82 -6.82 71.19 -16.12
N ARG A 83 -7.17 69.92 -15.88
CA ARG A 83 -7.25 68.86 -16.91
C ARG A 83 -8.66 68.30 -16.91
N ALA A 84 -9.61 69.05 -17.47
CA ALA A 84 -10.92 68.58 -17.90
C ALA A 84 -10.89 68.61 -19.44
N PRO A 85 -10.76 67.45 -20.13
CA PRO A 85 -11.87 66.50 -20.32
C PRO A 85 -11.47 64.99 -20.38
N LEU A 86 -10.20 64.62 -20.20
CA LEU A 86 -9.73 63.22 -20.33
C LEU A 86 -10.26 62.29 -19.22
N ALA A 87 -10.62 62.84 -18.06
CA ALA A 87 -11.14 62.07 -16.93
C ALA A 87 -12.52 61.45 -17.18
N SER A 88 -13.32 61.93 -18.15
CA SER A 88 -14.63 61.30 -18.41
C SER A 88 -14.48 60.02 -19.25
N ALA A 89 -13.56 59.99 -20.21
CA ALA A 89 -13.31 58.83 -21.04
C ALA A 89 -12.69 57.67 -20.24
N GLU A 90 -11.78 58.00 -19.32
CA GLU A 90 -11.19 57.00 -18.40
C GLU A 90 -12.26 56.44 -17.45
N LEU A 91 -13.15 57.27 -16.91
CA LEU A 91 -14.25 56.84 -16.05
C LEU A 91 -15.25 55.94 -16.80
N GLU A 92 -15.59 56.27 -18.04
CA GLU A 92 -16.45 55.44 -18.89
C GLU A 92 -15.77 54.10 -19.23
N ALA A 93 -14.47 54.11 -19.50
CA ALA A 93 -13.70 52.89 -19.72
C ALA A 93 -13.63 52.00 -18.46
N GLU A 94 -13.49 52.59 -17.27
CA GLU A 94 -13.53 51.85 -16.01
C GLU A 94 -14.91 51.27 -15.72
N ARG A 95 -15.99 52.02 -15.95
CA ARG A 95 -17.36 51.49 -15.84
C ARG A 95 -17.58 50.32 -16.79
N ALA A 96 -17.14 50.44 -18.04
CA ALA A 96 -17.24 49.35 -19.02
C ALA A 96 -16.39 48.12 -18.64
N ARG A 97 -15.27 48.30 -17.92
CA ARG A 97 -14.49 47.18 -17.36
C ARG A 97 -15.20 46.54 -16.17
N ALA A 98 -15.79 47.34 -15.29
CA ALA A 98 -16.56 46.85 -14.14
C ALA A 98 -17.78 46.03 -14.59
N GLU A 99 -18.55 46.53 -15.56
CA GLU A 99 -19.71 45.80 -16.12
C GLU A 99 -19.29 44.49 -16.79
N ARG A 100 -18.13 44.45 -17.49
CA ARG A 100 -17.59 43.20 -18.05
C ARG A 100 -17.17 42.21 -16.96
N ALA A 101 -16.55 42.71 -15.89
CA ALA A 101 -16.17 41.87 -14.76
C ALA A 101 -17.41 41.29 -14.05
N GLU A 102 -18.46 42.10 -13.86
CA GLU A 102 -19.73 41.65 -13.27
C GLU A 102 -20.39 40.56 -14.12
N ARG A 103 -20.48 40.73 -15.44
CA ARG A 103 -20.99 39.69 -16.35
C ARG A 103 -20.16 38.41 -16.28
N ALA A 104 -18.84 38.51 -16.25
CA ALA A 104 -17.96 37.34 -16.13
C ALA A 104 -18.16 36.60 -14.79
N VAL A 105 -18.44 37.32 -13.69
CA VAL A 105 -18.78 36.72 -12.40
C VAL A 105 -20.11 36.00 -12.45
N ASP A 106 -21.12 36.57 -13.10
CA ASP A 106 -22.44 35.94 -13.24
C ASP A 106 -22.39 34.70 -14.15
N GLU A 107 -21.62 34.74 -15.25
CA GLU A 107 -21.35 33.58 -16.10
C GLU A 107 -20.63 32.46 -15.32
N ALA A 108 -19.61 32.82 -14.52
CA ALA A 108 -18.89 31.86 -13.69
C ALA A 108 -19.79 31.25 -12.60
N ARG A 109 -20.72 32.03 -12.03
CA ARG A 109 -21.74 31.52 -11.09
C ARG A 109 -22.69 30.55 -11.77
N GLY A 110 -23.15 30.85 -12.99
CA GLY A 110 -23.98 29.96 -13.79
C GLY A 110 -23.29 28.61 -14.03
N ALA A 111 -22.05 28.63 -14.54
CA ALA A 111 -21.25 27.43 -14.76
C ALA A 111 -21.01 26.63 -13.46
N ALA A 112 -20.81 27.30 -12.33
CA ALA A 112 -20.64 26.64 -11.04
C ALA A 112 -21.91 25.92 -10.55
N VAL A 113 -23.10 26.44 -10.88
CA VAL A 113 -24.38 25.77 -10.58
C VAL A 113 -24.53 24.52 -11.46
N GLU A 114 -24.27 24.64 -12.77
CA GLU A 114 -24.32 23.50 -13.70
C GLU A 114 -23.39 22.36 -13.28
N LEU A 115 -22.13 22.68 -12.92
CA LEU A 115 -21.17 21.70 -12.43
C LEU A 115 -21.62 21.03 -11.13
N ARG A 116 -22.31 21.75 -10.23
CA ARG A 116 -22.87 21.15 -9.00
C ARG A 116 -24.01 20.20 -9.30
N GLU A 117 -24.86 20.52 -10.29
CA GLU A 117 -25.93 19.62 -10.73
C GLU A 117 -25.40 18.38 -11.44
N GLU A 118 -24.34 18.51 -12.24
CA GLU A 118 -23.62 17.36 -12.82
C GLU A 118 -22.96 16.50 -11.75
N LEU A 119 -22.32 17.11 -10.74
CA LEU A 119 -21.75 16.38 -9.61
C LEU A 119 -22.83 15.63 -8.80
N ALA A 120 -23.99 16.24 -8.59
CA ALA A 120 -25.11 15.59 -7.91
C ALA A 120 -25.64 14.40 -8.72
N ARG A 121 -25.75 14.53 -10.05
CA ARG A 121 -26.16 13.44 -10.95
C ARG A 121 -25.17 12.29 -10.96
N THR A 122 -23.87 12.57 -11.08
CA THR A 122 -22.84 11.51 -11.06
C THR A 122 -22.77 10.83 -9.70
N LYS A 123 -22.96 11.57 -8.60
CA LYS A 123 -23.05 10.98 -7.27
C LYS A 123 -24.25 10.02 -7.13
N ALA A 124 -25.43 10.41 -7.61
CA ALA A 124 -26.60 9.53 -7.61
C ALA A 124 -26.37 8.26 -8.44
N GLN A 125 -25.73 8.39 -9.62
CA GLN A 125 -25.36 7.23 -10.44
C GLN A 125 -24.38 6.28 -9.73
N LEU A 126 -23.42 6.81 -8.97
CA LEU A 126 -22.50 5.99 -8.18
C LEU A 126 -23.21 5.28 -7.02
N GLU A 127 -24.18 5.93 -6.37
CA GLU A 127 -25.01 5.30 -5.33
C GLU A 127 -25.87 4.16 -5.90
N ASP A 128 -26.47 4.35 -7.09
CA ASP A 128 -27.22 3.29 -7.79
C ASP A 128 -26.32 2.11 -8.16
N LEU A 129 -25.15 2.36 -8.76
CA LEU A 129 -24.17 1.32 -9.11
C LEU A 129 -23.64 0.56 -7.88
N GLN A 130 -23.46 1.25 -6.76
CA GLN A 130 -23.08 0.61 -5.50
C GLN A 130 -24.18 -0.36 -5.02
N GLY A 131 -25.45 0.02 -5.17
CA GLY A 131 -26.59 -0.85 -4.89
C GLY A 131 -26.59 -2.12 -5.75
N GLU A 132 -26.32 -2.00 -7.05
CA GLU A 132 -26.20 -3.16 -7.96
C GLU A 132 -25.04 -4.08 -7.56
N ILE A 133 -23.88 -3.51 -7.19
CA ILE A 133 -22.72 -4.28 -6.71
C ILE A 133 -23.09 -5.07 -5.44
N ASP A 134 -23.75 -4.44 -4.48
CA ASP A 134 -24.15 -5.08 -3.23
C ASP A 134 -25.16 -6.24 -3.49
N GLU A 135 -26.10 -6.06 -4.41
CA GLU A 135 -27.01 -7.13 -4.86
C GLU A 135 -26.25 -8.31 -5.49
N HIS A 136 -25.26 -8.04 -6.35
CA HIS A 136 -24.42 -9.06 -6.96
C HIS A 136 -23.56 -9.81 -5.94
N VAL A 137 -23.03 -9.12 -4.92
CA VAL A 137 -22.28 -9.75 -3.83
C VAL A 137 -23.16 -10.70 -3.04
N VAL A 138 -24.40 -10.30 -2.70
CA VAL A 138 -25.36 -11.17 -2.01
C VAL A 138 -25.76 -12.36 -2.89
N ALA A 139 -25.98 -12.15 -4.19
CA ALA A 139 -26.30 -13.23 -5.12
C ALA A 139 -25.16 -14.24 -5.23
N ARG A 140 -23.90 -13.78 -5.29
CA ARG A 140 -22.72 -14.62 -5.30
C ARG A 140 -22.56 -15.43 -4.02
N ALA A 141 -22.74 -14.82 -2.86
CA ALA A 141 -22.69 -15.53 -1.57
C ALA A 141 -23.74 -16.65 -1.49
N LYS A 142 -24.96 -16.41 -2.01
CA LYS A 142 -26.01 -17.44 -2.11
C LYS A 142 -25.61 -18.57 -3.06
N LEU A 143 -24.99 -18.25 -4.20
CA LEU A 143 -24.49 -19.25 -5.15
C LEU A 143 -23.41 -20.12 -4.50
N GLU A 144 -22.42 -19.51 -3.85
CA GLU A 144 -21.32 -20.22 -3.17
C GLU A 144 -21.87 -21.14 -2.06
N SER A 145 -22.81 -20.65 -1.23
CA SER A 145 -23.51 -21.47 -0.25
C SER A 145 -24.25 -22.67 -0.87
N SER A 146 -24.92 -22.45 -2.01
CA SER A 146 -25.61 -23.54 -2.73
C SER A 146 -24.63 -24.57 -3.32
N GLN A 147 -23.46 -24.14 -3.79
CA GLN A 147 -22.40 -25.01 -4.31
C GLN A 147 -21.77 -25.84 -3.20
N SER A 148 -21.47 -25.24 -2.04
CA SER A 148 -20.99 -25.95 -0.86
C SER A 148 -21.99 -27.01 -0.40
N ALA A 149 -23.28 -26.68 -0.31
CA ALA A 149 -24.31 -27.65 0.05
C ALA A 149 -24.45 -28.79 -0.98
N MET A 150 -24.22 -28.52 -2.28
CA MET A 150 -24.21 -29.55 -3.32
C MET A 150 -22.99 -30.47 -3.18
N LEU A 151 -21.81 -29.92 -2.92
CA LEU A 151 -20.58 -30.68 -2.69
C LEU A 151 -20.67 -31.57 -1.44
N GLU A 152 -21.22 -31.05 -0.34
CA GLU A 152 -21.47 -31.84 0.88
C GLU A 152 -22.42 -33.01 0.62
N ARG A 153 -23.49 -32.79 -0.16
CA ARG A 153 -24.41 -33.87 -0.55
C ARG A 153 -23.73 -34.91 -1.44
N ALA A 154 -22.89 -34.48 -2.38
CA ALA A 154 -22.14 -35.38 -3.25
C ALA A 154 -21.15 -36.23 -2.45
N LEU A 155 -20.38 -35.62 -1.55
CA LEU A 155 -19.43 -36.30 -0.67
C LEU A 155 -20.16 -37.30 0.26
N ALA A 156 -21.29 -36.89 0.86
CA ALA A 156 -22.09 -37.79 1.69
C ALA A 156 -22.66 -38.97 0.89
N ALA A 157 -23.03 -38.77 -0.38
CA ALA A 157 -23.47 -39.84 -1.26
C ALA A 157 -22.33 -40.82 -1.59
N GLU A 158 -21.14 -40.30 -1.89
CA GLU A 158 -19.94 -41.10 -2.14
C GLU A 158 -19.52 -41.93 -0.92
N MET A 159 -19.54 -41.34 0.28
CA MET A 159 -19.27 -42.06 1.53
C MET A 159 -20.24 -43.22 1.75
N ARG A 160 -21.55 -42.99 1.52
CA ARG A 160 -22.56 -44.06 1.62
C ARG A 160 -22.35 -45.16 0.59
N GLN A 161 -21.89 -44.82 -0.61
CA GLN A 161 -21.59 -45.81 -1.64
C GLN A 161 -20.37 -46.65 -1.26
N ASN A 162 -19.29 -46.01 -0.81
CA ASN A 162 -18.10 -46.70 -0.31
C ASN A 162 -18.41 -47.62 0.87
N GLU A 163 -19.30 -47.20 1.78
CA GLU A 163 -19.74 -48.03 2.90
C GLU A 163 -20.55 -49.25 2.44
N ARG A 164 -21.46 -49.07 1.46
CA ARG A 164 -22.18 -50.19 0.83
C ARG A 164 -21.23 -51.16 0.14
N ASP A 165 -20.27 -50.67 -0.62
CA ASP A 165 -19.30 -51.50 -1.33
C ASP A 165 -18.43 -52.28 -0.34
N ARG A 166 -18.02 -51.65 0.77
CA ARG A 166 -17.29 -52.31 1.86
C ARG A 166 -18.12 -53.39 2.55
N LEU A 167 -19.39 -53.13 2.86
CA LEU A 167 -20.31 -54.13 3.43
C LEU A 167 -20.56 -55.28 2.45
N GLY A 168 -20.67 -54.99 1.16
CA GLY A 168 -20.76 -56.00 0.09
C GLY A 168 -19.54 -56.91 0.08
N ALA A 169 -18.33 -56.33 0.04
CA ALA A 169 -17.07 -57.07 0.08
C ALA A 169 -16.91 -57.91 1.37
N MET A 170 -17.33 -57.39 2.53
CA MET A 170 -17.36 -58.16 3.78
C MET A 170 -18.35 -59.32 3.72
N SER A 171 -19.51 -59.13 3.09
CA SER A 171 -20.50 -60.21 2.92
C SER A 171 -20.00 -61.33 1.99
N GLU A 172 -19.23 -60.98 0.95
CA GLU A 172 -18.59 -61.96 0.05
C GLU A 172 -17.39 -62.66 0.71
N SER A 173 -16.63 -61.98 1.59
CA SER A 173 -15.51 -62.60 2.31
C SER A 173 -15.97 -63.55 3.43
N VAL A 174 -17.21 -63.42 3.91
CA VAL A 174 -17.85 -64.43 4.75
C VAL A 174 -18.31 -65.56 3.82
N ALA A 175 -17.35 -66.37 3.38
CA ALA A 175 -17.65 -67.67 2.80
C ALA A 175 -18.59 -68.44 3.76
N PRO A 176 -19.57 -69.21 3.24
CA PRO A 176 -20.40 -70.04 4.09
C PRO A 176 -19.48 -70.96 4.87
N ALA A 177 -19.40 -70.75 6.19
CA ALA A 177 -18.72 -71.67 7.07
C ALA A 177 -19.22 -73.08 6.74
N PRO A 178 -18.34 -74.06 6.48
CA PRO A 178 -18.78 -75.41 6.19
C PRO A 178 -19.72 -75.85 7.30
N ARG A 179 -20.90 -76.35 6.91
CA ARG A 179 -21.94 -76.86 7.81
C ARG A 179 -21.28 -77.59 8.98
N VAL A 180 -21.49 -77.06 10.17
CA VAL A 180 -21.07 -77.65 11.43
C VAL A 180 -21.90 -78.90 11.67
N GLU A 181 -21.53 -80.01 11.04
CA GLU A 181 -21.96 -81.36 11.41
C GLU A 181 -21.00 -82.01 12.42
N THR A 182 -20.11 -81.24 13.05
CA THR A 182 -19.09 -81.76 13.99
C THR A 182 -19.01 -80.93 15.27
N LEU A 183 -20.13 -80.84 16.00
CA LEU A 183 -20.19 -80.40 17.40
C LEU A 183 -20.71 -81.53 18.31
N MET A 184 -20.02 -82.67 18.28
CA MET A 184 -20.10 -83.72 19.32
C MET A 184 -18.72 -84.11 19.88
N GLY A 185 -17.70 -83.25 19.72
CA GLY A 185 -16.32 -83.54 20.20
C GLY A 185 -15.70 -82.49 21.12
N SER A 186 -16.28 -81.30 21.25
CA SER A 186 -15.63 -80.13 21.89
C SER A 186 -15.78 -80.05 23.42
N SER A 187 -16.22 -81.14 24.07
CA SER A 187 -16.23 -81.21 25.54
C SER A 187 -14.86 -81.57 26.13
N SER A 188 -13.98 -82.24 25.38
CA SER A 188 -12.68 -82.68 25.90
C SER A 188 -11.61 -81.59 25.90
N PHE A 189 -11.71 -80.61 25.00
CA PHE A 189 -10.68 -79.56 24.86
C PHE A 189 -10.73 -78.52 25.99
N LEU A 190 -11.93 -78.21 26.52
CA LEU A 190 -12.06 -77.36 27.71
C LEU A 190 -11.66 -78.09 29.00
N GLU A 191 -11.74 -79.42 29.03
CA GLU A 191 -11.31 -80.26 30.15
C GLU A 191 -9.77 -80.43 30.20
N GLU A 192 -9.11 -80.38 29.05
CA GLU A 192 -7.65 -80.48 28.92
C GLU A 192 -6.93 -79.16 29.24
N ILE A 193 -7.58 -78.01 29.02
CA ILE A 193 -7.09 -76.70 29.47
C ILE A 193 -7.21 -76.56 31.00
N ALA A 194 -8.24 -77.14 31.62
CA ALA A 194 -8.42 -77.11 33.08
C ALA A 194 -7.40 -77.98 33.84
N LYS A 195 -6.79 -79.01 33.20
CA LYS A 195 -5.80 -79.91 33.83
C LYS A 195 -4.36 -79.40 33.82
N ASN A 196 -4.05 -78.37 33.02
CA ASN A 196 -2.68 -77.86 32.84
C ASN A 196 -2.39 -76.53 33.57
N ILE A 197 -3.28 -76.11 34.49
CA ILE A 197 -3.02 -74.95 35.37
C ILE A 197 -2.38 -75.47 36.67
N PRO A 198 -1.08 -75.21 36.94
CA PRO A 198 -0.42 -75.65 38.17
C PRO A 198 -1.02 -74.97 39.41
N PRO A 199 -1.20 -75.71 40.54
CA PRO A 199 -1.94 -75.23 41.72
C PRO A 199 -1.22 -74.18 42.59
N GLU A 200 -0.10 -73.60 42.15
CA GLU A 200 0.72 -72.67 42.96
C GLU A 200 0.62 -71.19 42.54
N VAL A 201 -0.30 -70.83 41.64
CA VAL A 201 -0.53 -69.43 41.21
C VAL A 201 -1.80 -68.83 41.83
N LEU A 202 -2.38 -69.46 42.85
CA LEU A 202 -3.47 -68.91 43.66
C LEU A 202 -2.89 -68.44 45.00
N GLY A 203 -2.30 -67.24 44.99
CA GLY A 203 -1.98 -66.52 46.22
C GLY A 203 -3.24 -66.28 47.07
N PRO A 204 -3.09 -66.10 48.38
CA PRO A 204 -4.23 -65.87 49.28
C PRO A 204 -5.04 -64.65 48.82
N PRO A 205 -6.38 -64.71 48.94
CA PRO A 205 -7.23 -63.59 48.56
C PRO A 205 -6.79 -62.35 49.34
N PRO A 206 -6.65 -61.17 48.68
CA PRO A 206 -6.35 -59.94 49.38
C PRO A 206 -7.45 -59.69 50.42
N SER A 207 -7.01 -59.46 51.65
CA SER A 207 -7.86 -59.14 52.79
C SER A 207 -8.81 -57.98 52.46
N ALA A 208 -10.06 -58.12 52.88
CA ALA A 208 -11.19 -57.25 52.57
C ALA A 208 -11.12 -55.82 53.17
N ASP A 209 -9.96 -55.36 53.63
CA ASP A 209 -9.78 -54.05 54.30
C ASP A 209 -8.99 -53.02 53.47
N ARG A 210 -8.82 -53.25 52.16
CA ARG A 210 -8.28 -52.25 51.22
C ARG A 210 -9.20 -51.99 50.02
N ALA A 211 -10.50 -51.81 50.29
CA ALA A 211 -11.52 -51.51 49.29
C ALA A 211 -11.99 -50.04 49.30
N VAL A 212 -11.09 -49.08 49.60
CA VAL A 212 -11.48 -47.65 49.65
C VAL A 212 -10.68 -46.73 48.70
N ASP A 213 -9.59 -47.17 48.06
CA ASP A 213 -8.75 -46.26 47.25
C ASP A 213 -8.53 -46.65 45.77
N ALA A 214 -9.44 -47.45 45.19
CA ALA A 214 -9.38 -47.83 43.77
C ALA A 214 -10.56 -47.30 42.93
N SER A 215 -11.16 -46.16 43.32
CA SER A 215 -12.25 -45.52 42.58
C SER A 215 -11.79 -44.55 41.48
N GLN A 216 -10.48 -44.41 41.22
CA GLN A 216 -9.97 -43.73 40.03
C GLN A 216 -9.87 -44.75 38.88
N GLY A 217 -11.02 -45.09 38.30
CA GLY A 217 -11.09 -46.04 37.20
C GLY A 217 -10.44 -45.50 35.90
N PRO A 218 -10.12 -46.40 34.93
CA PRO A 218 -9.58 -46.07 33.60
C PRO A 218 -10.43 -45.10 32.76
N GLY A 219 -11.65 -44.76 33.22
CA GLY A 219 -12.47 -43.71 32.64
C GLY A 219 -11.98 -42.28 32.94
N ALA A 220 -11.26 -42.04 34.04
CA ALA A 220 -10.73 -40.71 34.36
C ALA A 220 -9.52 -40.35 33.47
N GLU A 221 -8.60 -41.29 33.26
CA GLU A 221 -7.46 -41.12 32.34
C GLU A 221 -7.91 -40.99 30.89
N ARG A 222 -8.92 -41.77 30.48
CA ARG A 222 -9.48 -41.68 29.12
C ARG A 222 -10.20 -40.36 28.88
N ARG A 223 -10.97 -39.85 29.85
CA ARG A 223 -11.58 -38.51 29.78
C ARG A 223 -10.53 -37.40 29.74
N ALA A 224 -9.47 -37.50 30.55
CA ALA A 224 -8.39 -36.52 30.51
C ALA A 224 -7.60 -36.56 29.19
N ALA A 225 -7.44 -37.74 28.57
CA ALA A 225 -6.83 -37.86 27.25
C ALA A 225 -7.73 -37.31 26.14
N GLU A 226 -9.04 -37.58 26.20
CA GLU A 226 -10.03 -37.02 25.27
C GLU A 226 -10.14 -35.49 25.40
N GLU A 227 -10.08 -34.95 26.62
CA GLU A 227 -10.08 -33.52 26.88
C GLU A 227 -8.82 -32.84 26.35
N ARG A 228 -7.63 -33.41 26.59
CA ARG A 228 -6.37 -32.92 25.97
C ARG A 228 -6.41 -32.97 24.45
N ALA A 229 -6.94 -34.05 23.87
CA ALA A 229 -7.06 -34.18 22.41
C ALA A 229 -8.07 -33.16 21.84
N ALA A 230 -9.16 -32.88 22.56
CA ALA A 230 -10.13 -31.86 22.18
C ALA A 230 -9.55 -30.44 22.29
N GLU A 231 -8.80 -30.14 23.35
CA GLU A 231 -8.07 -28.88 23.52
C GLU A 231 -7.01 -28.70 22.41
N GLU A 232 -6.26 -29.75 22.09
CA GLU A 232 -5.28 -29.72 21.01
C GLU A 232 -5.95 -29.52 19.64
N ALA A 233 -7.07 -30.21 19.38
CA ALA A 233 -7.84 -30.03 18.15
C ALA A 233 -8.41 -28.61 18.04
N ALA A 234 -8.93 -28.05 19.14
CA ALA A 234 -9.42 -26.67 19.19
C ALA A 234 -8.29 -25.66 18.96
N ALA A 235 -7.10 -25.89 19.53
CA ALA A 235 -5.93 -25.05 19.31
C ALA A 235 -5.45 -25.10 17.85
N ILE A 236 -5.46 -26.28 17.22
CA ILE A 236 -5.14 -26.45 15.80
C ILE A 236 -6.18 -25.74 14.91
N ALA A 237 -7.47 -25.88 15.22
CA ALA A 237 -8.56 -25.22 14.49
C ALA A 237 -8.45 -23.69 14.59
N GLY A 238 -8.19 -23.16 15.79
CA GLY A 238 -7.97 -21.73 16.00
C GLY A 238 -6.78 -21.19 15.20
N LYS A 239 -5.66 -21.92 15.17
CA LYS A 239 -4.49 -21.56 14.36
C LYS A 239 -4.81 -21.55 12.86
N ARG A 240 -5.55 -22.54 12.36
CA ARG A 240 -5.97 -22.57 10.94
C ARG A 240 -6.85 -21.38 10.59
N SER A 241 -7.82 -21.04 11.45
CA SER A 241 -8.69 -19.88 11.25
C SER A 241 -7.89 -18.58 11.13
N ALA A 242 -6.88 -18.39 11.97
CA ALA A 242 -6.02 -17.19 11.91
C ALA A 242 -5.21 -17.10 10.60
N LEU A 243 -4.73 -18.23 10.07
CA LEU A 243 -4.00 -18.28 8.80
C LEU A 243 -4.94 -18.04 7.60
N ASP A 244 -6.17 -18.54 7.65
CA ASP A 244 -7.19 -18.26 6.64
C ASP A 244 -7.59 -16.78 6.62
N GLU A 245 -7.71 -16.16 7.80
CA GLU A 245 -7.97 -14.73 7.93
C GLU A 245 -6.80 -13.89 7.38
N LEU A 246 -5.56 -14.24 7.73
CA LEU A 246 -4.36 -13.61 7.16
C LEU A 246 -4.35 -13.71 5.63
N ARG A 247 -4.67 -14.89 5.09
CA ARG A 247 -4.76 -15.10 3.64
C ARG A 247 -5.82 -14.19 3.01
N ALA A 248 -7.01 -14.11 3.62
CA ALA A 248 -8.09 -13.27 3.13
C ALA A 248 -7.72 -11.77 3.16
N GLN A 249 -7.11 -11.31 4.24
CA GLN A 249 -6.66 -9.93 4.40
C GLN A 249 -5.53 -9.58 3.41
N ALA A 250 -4.53 -10.47 3.24
CA ALA A 250 -3.46 -10.26 2.27
C ALA A 250 -4.00 -10.17 0.83
N ASN A 251 -4.93 -11.05 0.44
CA ASN A 251 -5.55 -11.01 -0.89
C ASN A 251 -6.37 -9.73 -1.10
N ARG A 252 -7.08 -9.26 -0.07
CA ARG A 252 -7.80 -7.98 -0.13
C ARG A 252 -6.83 -6.81 -0.34
N LEU A 253 -5.69 -6.80 0.33
CA LEU A 253 -4.67 -5.75 0.13
C LEU A 253 -4.08 -5.80 -1.27
N LEU A 254 -3.76 -7.00 -1.78
CA LEU A 254 -3.29 -7.17 -3.17
C LEU A 254 -4.31 -6.62 -4.17
N GLU A 255 -5.60 -6.96 -4.01
CA GLU A 255 -6.67 -6.47 -4.88
C GLU A 255 -6.79 -4.94 -4.83
N LEU A 256 -6.81 -4.34 -3.64
CA LEU A 256 -6.90 -2.90 -3.47
C LEU A 256 -5.67 -2.15 -4.02
N ASP A 257 -4.50 -2.79 -4.02
CA ASP A 257 -3.27 -2.25 -4.58
C ASP A 257 -3.13 -2.54 -6.10
N GLY A 258 -4.16 -3.12 -6.73
CA GLY A 258 -4.24 -3.34 -8.17
C GLY A 258 -3.67 -4.66 -8.67
N TYR A 259 -3.39 -5.62 -7.78
CA TYR A 259 -2.83 -6.95 -8.06
C TYR A 259 -3.87 -8.06 -7.90
N ALA A 260 -5.11 -7.84 -8.34
CA ALA A 260 -6.21 -8.79 -8.21
C ALA A 260 -5.95 -10.15 -8.89
N GLU A 261 -5.06 -10.15 -9.90
CA GLU A 261 -4.58 -11.34 -10.58
C GLU A 261 -3.70 -12.22 -9.70
N THR A 262 -3.06 -11.69 -8.65
CA THR A 262 -2.15 -12.43 -7.79
C THR A 262 -2.82 -12.78 -6.47
N GLN A 263 -2.95 -14.07 -6.18
CA GLN A 263 -3.67 -14.56 -5.01
C GLN A 263 -2.78 -15.48 -4.18
N LEU A 264 -2.66 -15.21 -2.89
CA LEU A 264 -2.17 -16.17 -1.90
C LEU A 264 -3.28 -17.21 -1.68
N VAL A 265 -3.06 -18.44 -2.17
CA VAL A 265 -4.06 -19.52 -2.12
C VAL A 265 -3.87 -20.46 -0.94
N ARG A 266 -2.63 -20.61 -0.46
CA ARG A 266 -2.29 -21.49 0.68
C ARG A 266 -1.33 -20.81 1.64
N VAL A 267 -1.59 -20.99 2.94
CA VAL A 267 -0.68 -20.70 4.05
C VAL A 267 -0.77 -21.88 5.01
N GLY A 268 0.32 -22.65 5.18
CA GLY A 268 0.28 -23.89 5.94
C GLY A 268 0.47 -23.69 7.44
N SER A 269 1.55 -23.01 7.82
CA SER A 269 1.85 -22.70 9.22
C SER A 269 2.62 -21.40 9.36
N MET A 270 2.73 -20.88 10.58
CA MET A 270 3.54 -19.71 10.92
C MET A 270 4.43 -20.04 12.11
N ALA A 271 5.74 -19.81 11.95
CA ALA A 271 6.74 -20.03 13.00
C ALA A 271 7.83 -18.96 12.87
N ASP A 272 8.24 -18.36 14.00
CA ASP A 272 9.34 -17.38 14.08
C ASP A 272 9.24 -16.22 13.08
N GLY A 273 8.02 -15.73 12.82
CA GLY A 273 7.80 -14.64 11.87
C GLY A 273 7.98 -15.04 10.40
N VAL A 274 7.91 -16.34 10.09
CA VAL A 274 7.96 -16.88 8.73
C VAL A 274 6.70 -17.69 8.44
N LEU A 275 6.06 -17.41 7.31
CA LEU A 275 4.96 -18.23 6.80
C LEU A 275 5.53 -19.44 6.05
N ARG A 276 4.99 -20.62 6.31
CA ARG A 276 5.45 -21.87 5.72
C ARG A 276 4.39 -22.54 4.85
N ASP A 277 4.88 -23.36 3.92
CA ASP A 277 4.08 -24.14 2.96
C ASP A 277 3.08 -23.27 2.19
N VAL A 278 3.56 -22.14 1.70
CA VAL A 278 2.75 -21.15 1.02
C VAL A 278 2.52 -21.52 -0.44
N ALA A 279 1.47 -20.95 -1.02
CA ALA A 279 1.34 -20.93 -2.48
C ALA A 279 0.64 -19.67 -2.98
N PHE A 280 1.17 -19.10 -4.06
CA PHE A 280 0.55 -18.05 -4.85
C PHE A 280 0.05 -18.60 -6.18
N ARG A 281 -0.97 -17.93 -6.71
CA ARG A 281 -1.52 -18.17 -8.03
C ARG A 281 -1.68 -16.82 -8.75
N GLU A 282 -1.13 -16.72 -9.96
CA GLU A 282 -1.38 -15.62 -10.88
C GLU A 282 -2.46 -16.06 -11.89
N VAL A 283 -3.53 -15.27 -12.00
CA VAL A 283 -4.72 -15.55 -12.79
C VAL A 283 -4.74 -14.62 -14.00
N GLY A 284 -5.06 -15.15 -15.17
CA GLY A 284 -5.23 -14.37 -16.38
C GLY A 284 -6.57 -13.64 -16.45
N PRO A 285 -6.77 -12.78 -17.46
CA PRO A 285 -8.00 -12.02 -17.64
C PRO A 285 -9.23 -12.88 -17.96
N LEU A 286 -9.06 -14.16 -18.34
CA LEU A 286 -10.18 -15.10 -18.54
C LEU A 286 -10.40 -16.01 -17.32
N GLY A 287 -9.72 -15.74 -16.20
CA GLY A 287 -9.79 -16.56 -14.99
C GLY A 287 -8.90 -17.81 -15.03
N GLU A 288 -8.10 -18.00 -16.08
CA GLU A 288 -7.20 -19.14 -16.20
C GLU A 288 -5.98 -18.99 -15.29
N THR A 289 -5.45 -20.10 -14.75
CA THR A 289 -4.19 -20.03 -13.99
C THR A 289 -3.02 -19.87 -14.96
N ARG A 290 -2.32 -18.74 -14.90
CA ARG A 290 -1.12 -18.47 -15.71
C ARG A 290 0.14 -18.96 -15.03
N ARG A 291 0.21 -18.78 -13.71
CA ARG A 291 1.37 -19.14 -12.90
C ARG A 291 0.92 -19.65 -11.54
N PHE A 292 1.57 -20.68 -11.05
CA PHE A 292 1.41 -21.19 -9.70
C PHE A 292 2.79 -21.30 -9.05
N LEU A 293 2.92 -20.75 -7.86
CA LEU A 293 4.18 -20.69 -7.12
C LEU A 293 3.94 -21.32 -5.75
N ALA A 294 4.66 -22.37 -5.40
CA ALA A 294 4.59 -22.97 -4.07
C ALA A 294 5.97 -22.99 -3.44
N ALA A 295 6.05 -22.66 -2.16
CA ALA A 295 7.32 -22.52 -1.44
C ALA A 295 7.21 -23.02 -0.01
N LYS A 296 8.34 -23.46 0.56
CA LYS A 296 8.41 -23.86 1.96
C LYS A 296 8.39 -22.67 2.89
N GLU A 297 8.96 -21.53 2.49
CA GLU A 297 8.98 -20.31 3.28
C GLU A 297 8.57 -19.10 2.44
N LEU A 298 7.90 -18.16 3.09
CA LEU A 298 7.55 -16.85 2.56
C LEU A 298 8.03 -15.78 3.52
N ARG A 299 8.76 -14.80 2.98
CA ARG A 299 9.17 -13.60 3.72
C ARG A 299 8.69 -12.35 3.00
N PHE A 300 8.19 -11.41 3.79
CA PHE A 300 7.81 -10.09 3.30
C PHE A 300 8.93 -9.12 3.58
N GLU A 301 9.24 -8.29 2.59
CA GLU A 301 10.19 -7.20 2.70
C GLU A 301 9.53 -5.96 2.13
N ALA A 302 9.37 -4.95 2.96
CA ALA A 302 8.66 -3.73 2.60
C ALA A 302 9.63 -2.58 2.47
N PHE A 303 9.39 -1.76 1.45
CA PHE A 303 10.15 -0.58 1.16
C PHE A 303 9.20 0.62 1.24
N PRO A 304 8.99 1.18 2.45
CA PRO A 304 8.02 2.25 2.68
C PRO A 304 8.18 3.41 1.72
N GLY A 305 9.42 3.85 1.52
CA GLY A 305 9.66 4.97 0.65
C GLY A 305 9.38 4.65 -0.83
N LEU A 306 9.68 3.44 -1.33
CA LEU A 306 9.36 3.07 -2.73
C LEU A 306 7.90 2.67 -2.94
N ARG A 307 7.12 2.65 -1.85
CA ARG A 307 5.78 2.06 -1.80
C ARG A 307 5.78 0.70 -2.48
N SER A 308 6.77 -0.13 -2.17
CA SER A 308 6.90 -1.46 -2.78
C SER A 308 6.99 -2.54 -1.73
N LEU A 309 6.32 -3.66 -1.98
CA LEU A 309 6.40 -4.88 -1.18
C LEU A 309 7.07 -5.96 -2.03
N ARG A 310 8.10 -6.59 -1.49
CA ARG A 310 8.66 -7.82 -2.04
C ARG A 310 8.23 -9.01 -1.22
N VAL A 311 7.91 -10.07 -1.93
CA VAL A 311 7.60 -11.37 -1.36
C VAL A 311 8.64 -12.36 -1.87
N HIS A 312 9.45 -12.84 -0.93
CA HIS A 312 10.47 -13.84 -1.17
C HIS A 312 9.89 -15.22 -0.88
N LEU A 313 9.92 -16.09 -1.89
CA LEU A 313 9.47 -17.48 -1.84
C LEU A 313 10.71 -18.38 -1.87
N ILE A 314 10.98 -19.10 -0.78
CA ILE A 314 12.21 -19.87 -0.61
C ILE A 314 11.90 -21.38 -0.62
N ASP A 315 12.76 -22.14 -1.29
CA ASP A 315 12.70 -23.60 -1.44
C ASP A 315 11.37 -24.08 -2.00
N GLY A 316 11.14 -23.77 -3.28
CA GLY A 316 9.86 -24.01 -3.93
C GLY A 316 9.95 -24.36 -5.40
N TYR A 317 8.79 -24.34 -6.05
CA TYR A 317 8.64 -24.60 -7.46
C TYR A 317 7.63 -23.65 -8.10
N GLU A 318 7.82 -23.43 -9.40
CA GLU A 318 6.96 -22.69 -10.28
C GLU A 318 6.31 -23.62 -11.30
N GLN A 319 5.04 -23.42 -11.57
CA GLN A 319 4.30 -24.07 -12.65
C GLN A 319 3.66 -23.00 -13.52
N ARG A 320 3.93 -23.01 -14.83
CA ARG A 320 3.35 -22.07 -15.81
C ARG A 320 2.24 -22.76 -16.60
N GLY A 321 1.02 -22.24 -16.52
CA GLY A 321 -0.18 -22.83 -17.12
C GLY A 321 -0.36 -24.29 -16.69
N SER A 322 -0.57 -25.18 -17.67
CA SER A 322 -0.63 -26.64 -17.48
C SER A 322 0.74 -27.33 -17.62
N GLY A 323 1.83 -26.57 -17.67
CA GLY A 323 3.19 -27.10 -17.83
C GLY A 323 3.69 -27.91 -16.64
N ALA A 324 4.87 -28.49 -16.79
CA ALA A 324 5.56 -29.19 -15.71
C ALA A 324 6.03 -28.20 -14.62
N SER A 325 6.04 -28.65 -13.37
CA SER A 325 6.62 -27.91 -12.25
C SER A 325 8.14 -27.88 -12.36
N ALA A 326 8.73 -26.69 -12.30
CA ALA A 326 10.17 -26.48 -12.25
C ALA A 326 10.57 -25.91 -10.88
N PRO A 327 11.66 -26.38 -10.25
CA PRO A 327 12.15 -25.76 -9.03
C PRO A 327 12.54 -24.30 -9.27
N PHE A 328 12.47 -23.46 -8.24
CA PHE A 328 12.92 -22.08 -8.35
C PHE A 328 14.41 -22.00 -8.72
N GLU A 329 14.74 -21.07 -9.59
CA GLU A 329 16.13 -20.78 -9.95
C GLU A 329 16.87 -20.26 -8.70
N ASN A 330 18.02 -20.88 -8.38
CA ASN A 330 18.77 -20.61 -7.15
C ASN A 330 17.99 -20.88 -5.84
N GLY A 331 16.93 -21.69 -5.89
CA GLY A 331 16.14 -22.05 -4.71
C GLY A 331 15.20 -20.95 -4.21
N ALA A 332 15.07 -19.82 -4.90
CA ALA A 332 14.17 -18.74 -4.49
C ALA A 332 13.46 -18.07 -5.68
N SER A 333 12.26 -17.55 -5.43
CA SER A 333 11.52 -16.71 -6.36
C SER A 333 11.10 -15.41 -5.66
N GLU A 334 11.03 -14.33 -6.42
CA GLU A 334 10.72 -12.99 -5.90
C GLU A 334 9.49 -12.45 -6.64
N LEU A 335 8.47 -12.02 -5.88
CA LEU A 335 7.37 -11.22 -6.40
C LEU A 335 7.55 -9.79 -5.90
N THR A 336 7.49 -8.82 -6.81
CA THR A 336 7.57 -7.40 -6.47
C THR A 336 6.24 -6.72 -6.78
N PHE A 337 5.64 -6.14 -5.76
CA PHE A 337 4.43 -5.33 -5.84
C PHE A 337 4.80 -3.86 -5.66
N ALA A 338 4.57 -3.07 -6.70
CA ALA A 338 4.79 -1.63 -6.76
C ALA A 338 3.54 -0.84 -6.31
N ASP A 339 3.73 0.40 -5.86
CA ASP A 339 2.66 1.35 -5.49
C ASP A 339 1.71 0.90 -4.36
N VAL A 340 2.11 -0.10 -3.59
CA VAL A 340 1.31 -0.64 -2.48
C VAL A 340 1.12 0.37 -1.36
N ARG A 341 0.03 0.24 -0.61
CA ARG A 341 -0.21 1.03 0.60
C ARG A 341 0.50 0.38 1.78
N ILE A 342 1.76 0.76 1.96
CA ILE A 342 2.68 0.13 2.91
C ILE A 342 2.16 0.15 4.34
N ASP A 343 1.44 1.18 4.78
CA ASP A 343 0.91 1.24 6.15
C ASP A 343 -0.16 0.17 6.42
N ASP A 344 -0.99 -0.16 5.43
CA ASP A 344 -1.99 -1.22 5.53
C ASP A 344 -1.30 -2.59 5.63
N TRP A 345 -0.29 -2.82 4.78
CA TRP A 345 0.54 -4.03 4.83
C TRP A 345 1.33 -4.15 6.12
N LYS A 346 1.90 -3.05 6.62
CA LYS A 346 2.63 -2.99 7.87
C LYS A 346 1.72 -3.38 9.03
N THR A 347 0.51 -2.83 9.09
CA THR A 347 -0.47 -3.17 10.12
C THR A 347 -0.78 -4.66 10.14
N LEU A 348 -1.04 -5.24 8.97
CA LEU A 348 -1.29 -6.67 8.82
C LEU A 348 -0.10 -7.53 9.28
N LEU A 349 1.09 -7.21 8.77
CA LEU A 349 2.27 -8.06 8.95
C LEU A 349 2.93 -7.89 10.32
N VAL A 350 2.89 -6.69 10.91
CA VAL A 350 3.37 -6.45 12.29
C VAL A 350 2.50 -7.20 13.30
N ALA A 351 1.17 -7.20 13.11
CA ALA A 351 0.25 -7.96 13.98
C ALA A 351 0.56 -9.47 14.01
N GLN A 352 1.22 -9.98 12.96
CA GLN A 352 1.60 -11.39 12.83
C GLN A 352 3.10 -11.65 13.05
N GLY A 353 3.89 -10.62 13.39
CA GLY A 353 5.35 -10.75 13.54
C GLY A 353 6.09 -11.06 12.23
N LEU A 354 5.47 -10.83 11.08
CA LEU A 354 6.01 -11.10 9.74
C LEU A 354 6.75 -9.89 9.14
N TRP A 355 6.72 -8.74 9.81
CA TRP A 355 7.27 -7.50 9.31
C TRP A 355 8.74 -7.32 9.68
N ARG A 356 9.58 -7.07 8.67
CA ARG A 356 10.94 -6.56 8.84
C ARG A 356 11.10 -5.29 8.02
N GLU A 357 11.48 -4.20 8.68
CA GLU A 357 11.86 -2.97 7.96
C GLU A 357 13.25 -3.14 7.36
N THR A 358 13.34 -2.97 6.05
CA THR A 358 14.64 -2.94 5.36
C THR A 358 15.40 -1.69 5.81
N GLY A 359 16.62 -1.88 6.34
CA GLY A 359 17.42 -0.86 7.06
C GLY A 359 17.93 -1.35 8.42
N ALA A 360 17.32 -2.40 8.97
CA ALA A 360 17.84 -3.16 10.10
C ALA A 360 18.63 -4.39 9.59
N THR A 361 19.76 -4.19 8.92
CA THR A 361 20.67 -5.30 8.64
C THR A 361 21.23 -5.86 9.93
N SER A 362 20.99 -7.15 10.16
CA SER A 362 21.56 -7.98 11.23
C SER A 362 22.97 -8.47 10.87
N SER A 363 23.86 -7.57 10.43
CA SER A 363 25.29 -7.86 10.25
C SER A 363 26.09 -6.81 11.00
N GLY A 364 26.84 -7.25 12.01
CA GLY A 364 27.50 -6.42 13.02
C GLY A 364 28.70 -5.59 12.55
N GLU A 365 28.59 -4.89 11.42
CA GLU A 365 29.47 -3.78 11.11
C GLU A 365 28.77 -2.48 11.51
N VAL A 366 29.36 -1.77 12.47
CA VAL A 366 28.96 -0.40 12.83
C VAL A 366 29.39 0.49 11.67
N ASP A 367 28.67 0.40 10.57
CA ASP A 367 28.89 1.24 9.41
C ASP A 367 28.57 2.68 9.79
N LYS A 368 29.46 3.59 9.40
CA LYS A 368 29.28 5.02 9.62
C LYS A 368 28.02 5.47 8.87
N ARG A 369 26.92 5.62 9.61
CA ARG A 369 25.68 6.21 9.08
C ARG A 369 25.89 7.70 8.88
N PHE A 370 25.61 8.18 7.67
CA PHE A 370 25.59 9.61 7.39
C PHE A 370 24.15 10.15 7.55
N PRO A 371 23.96 11.37 8.06
CA PRO A 371 22.63 11.97 8.13
C PRO A 371 22.04 12.14 6.72
N ALA A 372 20.97 11.41 6.42
CA ALA A 372 20.37 11.39 5.08
C ALA A 372 19.87 12.77 4.64
N VAL A 373 19.27 13.55 5.55
CA VAL A 373 18.74 14.90 5.28
C VAL A 373 19.86 15.88 4.90
N GLU A 374 20.97 15.86 5.65
CA GLU A 374 22.13 16.73 5.35
C GLU A 374 22.80 16.32 4.04
N THR A 375 22.92 15.01 3.80
CA THR A 375 23.49 14.47 2.56
C THR A 375 22.64 14.88 1.37
N LEU A 376 21.31 14.75 1.46
CA LEU A 376 20.37 15.17 0.43
C LEU A 376 20.49 16.65 0.13
N ALA A 377 20.56 17.51 1.15
CA ALA A 377 20.70 18.95 0.98
C ALA A 377 22.00 19.31 0.24
N LYS A 378 23.13 18.71 0.64
CA LYS A 378 24.44 18.93 0.01
C LYS A 378 24.49 18.41 -1.42
N VAL A 379 23.95 17.22 -1.70
CA VAL A 379 23.87 16.69 -3.07
C VAL A 379 23.07 17.64 -3.96
N ASN A 380 21.92 18.14 -3.49
CA ASN A 380 21.12 19.09 -4.25
C ASN A 380 21.82 20.44 -4.47
N GLU A 381 22.64 20.88 -3.52
CA GLU A 381 23.46 22.08 -3.68
C GLU A 381 24.50 21.91 -4.82
N LEU A 382 25.18 20.77 -4.86
CA LEU A 382 26.13 20.42 -5.93
C LEU A 382 25.41 20.30 -7.30
N LEU A 383 24.27 19.59 -7.35
CA LEU A 383 23.43 19.48 -8.54
C LEU A 383 22.87 20.84 -9.01
N ALA A 384 22.68 21.81 -8.12
CA ALA A 384 22.25 23.15 -8.53
C ALA A 384 23.37 23.95 -9.21
N ARG A 385 24.62 23.70 -8.81
CA ARG A 385 25.83 24.40 -9.29
C ARG A 385 26.37 23.83 -10.61
N ALA A 386 26.30 22.52 -10.79
CA ALA A 386 26.90 21.86 -11.95
C ALA A 386 26.24 22.30 -13.27
N LYS A 387 27.06 22.74 -14.24
CA LYS A 387 26.57 23.24 -15.54
C LYS A 387 25.91 22.08 -16.31
N GLY A 388 24.62 22.23 -16.64
CA GLY A 388 23.82 21.19 -17.31
C GLY A 388 23.09 20.21 -16.38
N SER A 389 23.40 20.24 -15.09
CA SER A 389 22.81 19.36 -14.06
C SER A 389 21.59 19.93 -13.33
N ARG A 390 21.18 21.18 -13.64
CA ARG A 390 19.85 21.74 -13.27
C ARG A 390 18.65 20.90 -13.77
N ARG A 391 18.95 19.78 -14.40
CA ARG A 391 18.05 18.72 -14.82
C ARG A 391 17.80 17.70 -13.72
N PHE A 392 18.47 17.71 -12.58
CA PHE A 392 18.24 16.70 -11.54
C PHE A 392 18.04 17.31 -10.16
N VAL A 393 17.09 16.77 -9.41
CA VAL A 393 16.86 17.09 -8.00
C VAL A 393 16.65 15.79 -7.24
N LEU A 394 17.47 15.54 -6.23
CA LEU A 394 17.29 14.44 -5.30
C LEU A 394 16.17 14.81 -4.31
N ARG A 395 14.98 14.21 -4.49
CA ARG A 395 13.80 14.49 -3.65
C ARG A 395 13.75 13.65 -2.39
N ARG A 396 14.26 12.41 -2.47
CA ARG A 396 14.28 11.49 -1.33
C ARG A 396 15.59 10.73 -1.25
N LEU A 397 16.01 10.52 -0.01
CA LEU A 397 17.15 9.70 0.40
C LEU A 397 16.82 9.24 1.81
N ASP A 398 16.59 7.95 1.99
CA ASP A 398 16.17 7.39 3.27
C ASP A 398 17.38 7.18 4.19
N GLU A 399 18.44 6.54 3.69
CA GLU A 399 19.65 6.26 4.47
C GLU A 399 20.94 6.28 3.61
N VAL A 400 22.10 6.41 4.27
CA VAL A 400 23.42 6.36 3.64
C VAL A 400 24.38 5.52 4.50
N HIS A 401 24.89 4.42 3.93
CA HIS A 401 25.77 3.44 4.57
C HIS A 401 27.15 3.35 3.88
N GLY A 402 28.15 2.88 4.64
CA GLY A 402 29.35 2.23 4.11
C GLY A 402 30.18 3.02 3.09
N GLY A 403 30.16 4.36 3.13
CA GLY A 403 31.09 5.17 2.33
C GLY A 403 30.71 5.45 0.87
N ALA A 404 29.56 4.98 0.37
CA ALA A 404 28.94 5.48 -0.89
C ALA A 404 27.51 4.96 -1.17
N ARG A 405 26.98 4.06 -0.34
CA ARG A 405 25.74 3.35 -0.63
C ARG A 405 24.55 4.09 -0.03
N TRP A 406 23.61 4.45 -0.88
CA TRP A 406 22.43 5.24 -0.57
C TRP A 406 21.20 4.33 -0.66
N HIS A 407 20.21 4.57 0.19
CA HIS A 407 18.98 3.78 0.22
C HIS A 407 17.77 4.67 0.03
N GLY A 408 16.76 4.13 -0.65
CA GLY A 408 15.48 4.81 -0.84
C GLY A 408 15.62 6.13 -1.59
N VAL A 409 16.25 6.06 -2.75
CA VAL A 409 16.63 7.22 -3.56
C VAL A 409 15.51 7.57 -4.53
N GLU A 410 15.08 8.83 -4.51
CA GLU A 410 14.14 9.40 -5.48
C GLU A 410 14.77 10.60 -6.17
N LEU A 411 15.13 10.43 -7.44
CA LEU A 411 15.79 11.43 -8.26
C LEU A 411 14.84 11.94 -9.36
N HIS A 412 14.55 13.24 -9.34
CA HIS A 412 13.67 13.89 -10.30
C HIS A 412 14.48 14.50 -11.42
N GLN A 413 14.22 14.09 -12.66
CA GLN A 413 14.73 14.73 -13.85
C GLN A 413 13.77 15.85 -14.31
N LEU A 414 14.27 17.09 -14.38
CA LEU A 414 13.56 18.28 -14.82
C LEU A 414 13.82 18.60 -16.29
N GLU A 415 12.80 19.11 -16.97
CA GLU A 415 12.84 19.52 -18.38
C GLU A 415 13.67 20.80 -18.59
N VAL A 416 14.38 20.86 -19.72
CA VAL A 416 15.22 22.00 -20.08
C VAL A 416 14.34 23.15 -20.55
N GLY A 417 14.21 24.20 -19.74
CA GLY A 417 13.59 25.47 -20.13
C GLY A 417 12.19 25.76 -19.58
N GLY A 418 11.63 24.91 -18.72
CA GLY A 418 10.25 25.12 -18.26
C GLY A 418 9.83 24.48 -16.94
N GLY A 419 10.74 23.93 -16.13
CA GLY A 419 10.44 23.44 -14.77
C GLY A 419 9.51 22.21 -14.67
N GLY A 420 9.03 21.69 -15.80
CA GLY A 420 8.26 20.46 -15.87
C GLY A 420 9.07 19.24 -15.46
N LEU A 421 8.42 18.31 -14.77
CA LEU A 421 9.01 17.02 -14.41
C LEU A 421 9.02 16.10 -15.65
N GLN A 422 10.21 15.62 -16.04
CA GLN A 422 10.38 14.76 -17.21
C GLN A 422 10.36 13.27 -16.84
N VAL A 423 11.17 12.89 -15.85
CA VAL A 423 11.33 11.49 -15.41
C VAL A 423 11.55 11.48 -13.91
N ILE A 424 10.97 10.53 -13.18
CA ILE A 424 11.36 10.24 -11.79
C ILE A 424 12.06 8.90 -11.78
N TYR A 425 13.23 8.83 -11.17
CA TYR A 425 13.91 7.59 -10.88
C TYR A 425 13.72 7.27 -9.41
N GLU A 426 13.13 6.13 -9.11
CA GLU A 426 12.94 5.64 -7.75
C GLU A 426 13.72 4.34 -7.61
N ALA A 427 14.65 4.29 -6.67
CA ALA A 427 15.59 3.18 -6.51
C ALA A 427 15.75 2.80 -5.05
N GLU A 428 15.91 1.50 -4.81
CA GLU A 428 16.09 0.99 -3.45
C GLU A 428 17.51 1.25 -2.96
N ASN A 429 18.47 0.99 -3.84
CA ASN A 429 19.88 1.21 -3.58
C ASN A 429 20.39 2.19 -4.64
N ALA A 430 21.29 3.05 -4.25
CA ALA A 430 22.14 3.76 -5.18
C ALA A 430 23.58 3.76 -4.71
N GLU A 431 24.50 3.84 -5.65
CA GLU A 431 25.89 4.14 -5.35
C GLU A 431 26.27 5.40 -6.13
N LEU A 432 26.85 6.36 -5.42
CA LEU A 432 27.45 7.52 -6.05
C LEU A 432 28.88 7.17 -6.47
N TRP A 433 29.15 7.27 -7.77
CA TRP A 433 30.45 7.05 -8.36
C TRP A 433 30.98 8.35 -8.94
N TRP A 434 32.24 8.66 -8.68
CA TRP A 434 32.95 9.82 -9.20
C TRP A 434 34.04 9.36 -10.16
N ASP A 435 34.05 9.90 -11.38
CA ASP A 435 35.09 9.66 -12.36
C ASP A 435 35.96 10.93 -12.49
N PRO A 436 37.19 10.94 -11.92
CA PRO A 436 38.08 12.10 -11.98
C PRO A 436 38.57 12.40 -13.39
N ALA A 437 38.71 11.39 -14.25
CA ALA A 437 39.19 11.55 -15.61
C ALA A 437 38.16 12.28 -16.47
N ASN A 438 36.88 11.93 -16.30
CA ASN A 438 35.76 12.55 -17.01
C ASN A 438 35.11 13.73 -16.26
N LYS A 439 35.55 14.00 -15.02
CA LYS A 439 34.98 15.01 -14.11
C LYS A 439 33.46 14.88 -14.01
N SER A 440 32.99 13.65 -13.83
CA SER A 440 31.57 13.32 -13.85
C SER A 440 31.18 12.47 -12.67
N ALA A 441 30.07 12.86 -12.02
CA ALA A 441 29.39 12.01 -11.05
C ALA A 441 28.34 11.14 -11.78
N GLU A 442 28.32 9.87 -11.43
CA GLU A 442 27.37 8.87 -11.90
C GLU A 442 26.64 8.29 -10.69
N LEU A 443 25.31 8.31 -10.72
CA LEU A 443 24.49 7.61 -9.75
C LEU A 443 24.04 6.28 -10.35
N ARG A 444 24.52 5.18 -9.76
CA ARG A 444 24.11 3.83 -10.13
C ARG A 444 22.94 3.43 -9.26
N LEU A 445 21.76 3.40 -9.84
CA LEU A 445 20.51 3.05 -9.19
C LEU A 445 20.25 1.56 -9.38
N GLU A 446 19.90 0.86 -8.31
CA GLU A 446 19.56 -0.56 -8.35
C GLU A 446 18.16 -0.82 -7.80
N HIS A 447 17.53 -1.86 -8.36
CA HIS A 447 16.25 -2.41 -7.91
C HIS A 447 15.12 -1.37 -7.84
N GLY A 448 14.95 -0.63 -8.94
CA GLY A 448 14.02 0.48 -9.03
C GLY A 448 13.28 0.59 -10.35
N PHE A 449 12.71 1.75 -10.60
CA PHE A 449 11.89 2.05 -11.78
C PHE A 449 12.04 3.51 -12.18
N GLN A 450 11.78 3.77 -13.47
CA GLN A 450 11.59 5.11 -14.01
C GLN A 450 10.08 5.36 -14.15
N ARG A 451 9.61 6.51 -13.64
CA ARG A 451 8.25 6.99 -13.83
C ARG A 451 8.24 8.14 -14.83
N ARG A 452 7.43 8.03 -15.88
CA ARG A 452 7.22 9.04 -16.93
C ARG A 452 5.73 9.34 -17.02
N GLY A 453 5.30 10.45 -16.43
CA GLY A 453 3.87 10.70 -16.20
C GLY A 453 3.27 9.60 -15.32
N SER A 454 2.23 8.92 -15.81
CA SER A 454 1.61 7.76 -15.15
C SER A 454 2.31 6.42 -15.42
N GLN A 455 3.23 6.36 -16.38
CA GLN A 455 3.87 5.10 -16.75
C GLN A 455 5.04 4.81 -15.81
N ARG A 456 5.00 3.64 -15.15
CA ARG A 456 6.09 3.09 -14.33
C ARG A 456 6.77 1.95 -15.08
N VAL A 457 8.06 2.09 -15.34
CA VAL A 457 8.87 1.10 -16.09
C VAL A 457 10.02 0.63 -15.20
N PRO A 458 10.15 -0.67 -14.91
CA PRO A 458 11.27 -1.17 -14.13
C PRO A 458 12.60 -0.90 -14.84
N PHE A 459 13.68 -0.77 -14.06
CA PHE A 459 15.01 -0.65 -14.64
C PHE A 459 15.39 -1.90 -15.44
N PHE A 460 16.04 -1.70 -16.58
CA PHE A 460 16.61 -2.79 -17.36
C PHE A 460 17.69 -3.50 -16.54
N GLU A 461 17.69 -4.84 -16.50
CA GLU A 461 18.59 -5.63 -15.64
C GLU A 461 18.58 -5.20 -14.16
N LYS A 462 17.45 -4.65 -13.69
CA LYS A 462 17.30 -4.09 -12.34
C LYS A 462 18.26 -2.93 -12.04
N ARG A 463 18.83 -2.27 -13.06
CA ARG A 463 19.83 -1.19 -12.89
C ARG A 463 19.58 0.01 -13.81
N ALA A 464 19.83 1.21 -13.29
CA ALA A 464 19.87 2.43 -14.07
C ALA A 464 21.13 3.23 -13.74
N ARG A 465 21.70 3.90 -14.75
CA ARG A 465 22.87 4.77 -14.61
C ARG A 465 22.45 6.18 -14.96
N VAL A 466 22.57 7.09 -14.00
CA VAL A 466 22.22 8.50 -14.19
C VAL A 466 23.47 9.35 -14.06
N PHE A 467 23.82 10.07 -15.12
CA PHE A 467 24.95 10.99 -15.12
C PHE A 467 24.51 12.35 -14.59
N LEU A 468 25.06 12.75 -13.44
CA LEU A 468 24.64 13.92 -12.68
C LEU A 468 25.28 15.24 -13.16
N GLY A 469 26.13 15.20 -14.19
CA GLY A 469 26.78 16.38 -14.76
C GLY A 469 28.06 16.82 -14.03
N PHE A 470 28.59 17.98 -14.42
CA PHE A 470 29.97 18.39 -14.14
C PHE A 470 30.06 19.38 -12.97
N GLU A 471 30.68 18.95 -11.87
CA GLU A 471 31.36 19.85 -10.90
C GLU A 471 32.83 19.44 -10.85
N ASP A 472 33.73 20.25 -10.29
CA ASP A 472 35.10 19.81 -10.07
C ASP A 472 35.19 18.89 -8.84
N ASP A 473 36.17 17.97 -8.85
CA ASP A 473 36.47 17.00 -7.79
C ASP A 473 36.41 17.60 -6.37
N LYS A 474 36.91 18.83 -6.26
CA LYS A 474 36.95 19.62 -5.02
C LYS A 474 35.57 19.93 -4.43
N GLY A 475 34.52 20.04 -5.24
CA GLY A 475 33.15 20.29 -4.77
C GLY A 475 32.56 19.09 -4.04
N TRP A 476 32.73 17.90 -4.61
CA TRP A 476 32.26 16.64 -4.04
C TRP A 476 33.03 16.26 -2.77
N ASP A 477 34.37 16.39 -2.80
CA ASP A 477 35.23 16.19 -1.62
C ASP A 477 34.87 17.17 -0.49
N ALA A 478 34.71 18.46 -0.79
CA ALA A 478 34.40 19.48 0.22
C ALA A 478 33.02 19.29 0.86
N ALA A 479 32.06 18.72 0.14
CA ALA A 479 30.75 18.39 0.67
C ALA A 479 30.80 17.23 1.70
N ALA A 480 31.90 16.48 1.74
CA ALA A 480 32.06 15.28 2.55
C ALA A 480 30.93 14.26 2.29
N ILE A 481 30.48 14.18 1.03
CA ILE A 481 29.49 13.20 0.60
C ILE A 481 30.23 11.90 0.28
N PRO A 482 29.80 10.75 0.81
CA PRO A 482 30.41 9.47 0.49
C PRO A 482 30.21 9.10 -1.00
N PHE A 483 31.29 8.81 -1.72
CA PHE A 483 31.28 8.34 -3.12
C PHE A 483 32.42 7.34 -3.40
N GLN A 484 32.25 6.51 -4.43
CA GLN A 484 33.29 5.63 -4.96
C GLN A 484 34.05 6.28 -6.11
N VAL A 485 35.37 6.11 -6.20
CA VAL A 485 36.16 6.65 -7.32
C VAL A 485 36.28 5.59 -8.43
N VAL A 486 35.87 5.95 -9.65
CA VAL A 486 36.06 5.14 -10.88
C VAL A 486 37.46 5.41 -11.42
N GLY A 487 38.34 4.41 -11.37
CA GLY A 487 39.68 4.49 -11.99
C GLY A 487 40.59 3.36 -11.56
N PRO A 488 41.73 3.12 -12.25
CA PRO A 488 42.75 2.22 -11.73
C PRO A 488 43.19 2.79 -10.38
N ALA A 489 43.05 2.01 -9.31
CA ALA A 489 43.43 2.43 -7.96
C ALA A 489 44.91 2.86 -7.97
N THR A 490 45.17 4.16 -8.15
CA THR A 490 46.48 4.73 -7.88
C THR A 490 46.62 4.76 -6.37
N ARG A 491 47.36 3.77 -5.86
CA ARG A 491 47.85 3.72 -4.49
C ARG A 491 48.68 4.94 -4.14
#